data_AF-A0A7R9QAU9-F1
#
_entry.id   AF-A0A7R9QAU9-F1
#
_cell.length_a   1.000
_cell.length_b   1.000
_cell.length_c   1.000
_cell.angle_alpha   90.00
_cell.angle_beta   90.00
_cell.angle_gamma   90.00
#
_symmetry.space_group_name_H-M   'P 1'
#
loop_
_entity.id
_entity.type
_entity.pdbx_description
1 polymer ?
#
loop_
_entity_poly.entity_id
_entity_poly.type
_entity_poly.pdbx_seq_one_letter_code
_entity_poly.pdbx_strand_id
1 'polypeptide(L)'
;MADNVLILRGSKGLSLVNGDNPYNELKSLIASNTVRAIDVSTDGKYLAFADNNSVKVVTLPGCDAVFEKSGVNLNFIKLSPKGTILATWHHLSTSSAPNNLNLYNVFTQTHLIGMAQKKPSRWCPHWTDDESVCVRHLNMELNFYSDNHFERYAHRMCSQKVANYSMVTNSGTGCHYVACYTVGVKGQPSFVRIYQFPRFDGIAIANKSFYKAD
;
A
#
# COMPACT_ATOMS: atom_id res chain seq x y z
N MET A 1 16.41 -2.61 24.78
CA MET A 1 16.21 -2.08 23.41
C MET A 1 15.23 -0.93 23.56
N ALA A 2 15.43 0.21 22.91
CA ALA A 2 14.53 1.36 23.11
C ALA A 2 13.11 0.99 22.67
N ASP A 3 12.12 1.18 23.56
CA ASP A 3 10.71 0.86 23.28
C ASP A 3 10.07 1.89 22.33
N ASN A 4 10.65 3.10 22.26
CA ASN A 4 10.23 4.19 21.38
C ASN A 4 11.33 4.51 20.37
N VAL A 5 11.05 4.29 19.07
CA VAL A 5 11.98 4.58 17.99
C VAL A 5 11.34 5.55 17.00
N LEU A 6 12.07 6.61 16.66
CA LEU A 6 11.72 7.53 15.58
C LEU A 6 12.59 7.26 14.36
N ILE A 7 11.99 7.39 13.18
CA ILE A 7 12.70 7.31 11.90
C ILE A 7 12.91 8.73 11.39
N LEU A 8 14.17 9.15 11.30
CA LEU A 8 14.56 10.48 10.85
C LEU A 8 15.13 10.40 9.43
N ARG A 9 14.43 11.01 8.48
CA ARG A 9 14.94 11.28 7.12
C ARG A 9 15.30 12.77 7.03
N GLY A 10 16.56 13.07 6.75
CA GLY A 10 17.06 14.43 6.59
C GLY A 10 18.15 14.55 5.53
N SER A 11 18.78 15.73 5.47
CA SER A 11 19.88 16.02 4.53
C SER A 11 21.13 15.16 4.77
N LYS A 12 21.27 14.55 5.96
CA LYS A 12 22.36 13.62 6.30
C LYS A 12 22.03 12.16 5.99
N GLY A 13 20.79 11.89 5.57
CA GLY A 13 20.30 10.57 5.20
C GLY A 13 19.19 10.05 6.09
N LEU A 14 19.16 8.74 6.31
CA LEU A 14 18.12 8.06 7.09
C LEU A 14 18.76 7.42 8.32
N SER A 15 18.21 7.72 9.50
CA SER A 15 18.63 7.11 10.76
C SER A 15 17.45 6.77 11.66
N LEU A 16 17.68 5.83 12.58
CA LEU A 16 16.85 5.60 13.74
C LEU A 16 17.33 6.48 14.89
N VAL A 17 16.40 7.07 15.61
CA VAL A 17 16.64 7.96 16.74
C VAL A 17 15.81 7.47 17.93
N ASN A 18 16.35 7.63 19.14
CA ASN A 18 15.60 7.38 20.36
C ASN A 18 14.38 8.30 20.41
N GLY A 19 13.19 7.74 20.61
CA GLY A 19 11.96 8.50 20.78
C GLY A 19 11.84 9.16 22.16
N ASP A 20 12.65 8.70 23.12
CA ASP A 20 12.70 9.28 24.46
C ASP A 20 13.84 10.30 24.58
N ASN A 21 13.63 11.31 25.42
CA ASN A 21 14.67 12.29 25.74
C ASN A 21 15.84 11.61 26.50
N PRO A 22 17.11 11.81 26.10
CA PRO A 22 17.56 12.60 24.95
C PRO A 22 17.44 11.85 23.61
N TYR A 23 16.89 12.55 22.61
CA TYR A 23 16.62 12.10 21.23
C TYR A 23 17.90 11.82 20.43
N ASN A 24 18.72 10.88 20.90
CA ASN A 24 20.01 10.55 20.33
C ASN A 24 19.87 9.56 19.16
N GLU A 25 20.78 9.66 18.19
CA GLU A 25 20.85 8.69 17.10
C GLU A 25 21.18 7.29 17.63
N LEU A 26 20.37 6.30 17.24
CA LEU A 26 20.56 4.90 17.57
C LEU A 26 21.35 4.17 16.48
N LYS A 27 21.00 4.40 15.21
CA LYS A 27 21.62 3.73 14.06
C LYS A 27 21.44 4.52 12.78
N SER A 28 22.53 4.76 12.05
CA SER A 28 22.47 5.28 10.68
C SER A 28 22.20 4.15 9.69
N LEU A 29 21.18 4.30 8.84
CA LEU A 29 20.78 3.31 7.83
C LEU A 29 21.38 3.60 6.47
N ILE A 30 21.46 4.89 6.11
CA ILE A 30 22.14 5.35 4.91
C ILE A 30 22.61 6.79 5.13
N ALA A 31 23.88 7.05 4.84
CA ALA A 31 24.49 8.37 4.93
C ALA A 31 24.36 9.14 3.60
N SER A 32 23.15 9.20 3.04
CA SER A 32 22.88 9.85 1.76
C SER A 32 21.54 10.58 1.74
N ASN A 33 21.53 11.81 1.21
CA ASN A 33 20.31 12.60 1.02
C ASN A 33 19.42 12.11 -0.13
N THR A 34 19.80 11.00 -0.79
CA THR A 34 19.12 10.46 -1.96
C THR A 34 17.92 9.57 -1.63
N VAL A 35 17.64 9.30 -0.35
CA VAL A 35 16.42 8.58 0.03
C VAL A 35 15.22 9.36 -0.48
N ARG A 36 14.35 8.71 -1.26
CA ARG A 36 13.19 9.32 -1.92
C ARG A 36 11.87 8.92 -1.28
N ALA A 37 11.77 7.67 -0.85
CA ALA A 37 10.57 7.10 -0.27
C ALA A 37 10.91 6.26 0.96
N ILE A 38 10.04 6.31 1.95
CA ILE A 38 10.09 5.49 3.17
C ILE A 38 8.68 4.99 3.47
N ASP A 39 8.55 3.81 4.07
CA ASP A 39 7.31 3.32 4.63
C ASP A 39 7.58 2.36 5.78
N VAL A 40 6.67 2.30 6.76
CA VAL A 40 6.76 1.40 7.91
C VAL A 40 5.57 0.46 7.87
N SER A 41 5.78 -0.82 8.16
CA SER A 41 4.67 -1.76 8.33
C SER A 41 3.76 -1.31 9.48
N THR A 42 2.48 -1.61 9.39
CA THR A 42 1.49 -1.21 10.40
C THR A 42 1.81 -1.77 11.79
N ASP A 43 2.40 -2.97 11.85
CA ASP A 43 2.85 -3.59 13.08
C ASP A 43 4.18 -3.02 13.63
N GLY A 44 4.80 -2.06 12.94
CA GLY A 44 6.03 -1.38 13.35
C GLY A 44 7.30 -2.22 13.26
N LYS A 45 7.25 -3.43 12.70
CA LYS A 45 8.39 -4.37 12.68
C LYS A 45 9.33 -4.19 11.51
N TYR A 46 8.89 -3.51 10.44
CA TYR A 46 9.67 -3.38 9.21
C TYR A 46 9.68 -1.95 8.71
N LEU A 47 10.84 -1.51 8.26
CA LEU A 47 11.05 -0.23 7.58
C LEU A 47 11.51 -0.51 6.14
N ALA A 48 10.74 -0.04 5.17
CA ALA A 48 11.15 0.04 3.78
C ALA A 48 11.69 1.43 3.47
N PHE A 49 12.78 1.50 2.71
CA PHE A 49 13.28 2.75 2.17
C PHE A 49 13.91 2.54 0.79
N ALA A 50 13.77 3.55 -0.07
CA ALA A 50 14.33 3.55 -1.41
C ALA A 50 15.15 4.82 -1.66
N ASP A 51 16.30 4.65 -2.31
CA ASP A 51 17.13 5.73 -2.81
C ASP A 51 17.05 5.82 -4.35
N ASN A 52 18.02 6.47 -4.99
CA ASN A 52 18.05 6.63 -6.44
C ASN A 52 18.31 5.32 -7.22
N ASN A 53 18.79 4.26 -6.56
CA ASN A 53 19.27 3.06 -7.21
C ASN A 53 18.85 1.74 -6.54
N SER A 54 18.24 1.79 -5.36
CA SER A 54 17.91 0.61 -4.59
C SER A 54 16.67 0.79 -3.73
N VAL A 55 16.10 -0.33 -3.31
CA VAL A 55 15.11 -0.42 -2.24
C VAL A 55 15.51 -1.51 -1.28
N LYS A 56 15.36 -1.24 0.02
CA LYS A 56 15.64 -2.17 1.11
C LYS A 56 14.46 -2.24 2.06
N VAL A 57 14.26 -3.41 2.66
CA VAL A 57 13.40 -3.59 3.83
C VAL A 57 14.28 -4.12 4.95
N VAL A 58 14.20 -3.48 6.12
CA VAL A 58 14.97 -3.84 7.31
C VAL A 58 14.03 -4.10 8.49
N THR A 59 14.47 -4.94 9.43
CA THR A 59 13.78 -5.14 10.71
C THR A 59 13.84 -3.88 11.57
N LEU A 60 12.88 -3.72 12.49
CA LEU A 60 12.92 -2.72 13.55
C LEU A 60 12.83 -3.43 14.92
N PRO A 61 13.59 -2.96 15.92
CA PRO A 61 14.60 -1.90 15.85
C PRO A 61 15.99 -2.38 15.37
N GLY A 62 16.17 -3.68 15.11
CA GLY A 62 17.50 -4.27 14.80
C GLY A 62 18.15 -3.77 13.51
N CYS A 63 17.35 -3.42 12.51
CA CYS A 63 17.78 -2.97 11.18
C CYS A 63 18.67 -3.97 10.45
N ASP A 64 18.27 -5.23 10.51
CA ASP A 64 18.79 -6.31 9.68
C ASP A 64 18.05 -6.30 8.35
N ALA A 65 18.77 -6.37 7.24
CA ALA A 65 18.16 -6.40 5.91
C ALA A 65 17.45 -7.73 5.68
N VAL A 66 16.15 -7.67 5.37
CA VAL A 66 15.32 -8.84 5.01
C VAL A 66 14.97 -8.87 3.53
N PHE A 67 15.11 -7.73 2.83
CA PHE A 67 14.93 -7.61 1.39
C PHE A 67 15.84 -6.51 0.84
N GLU A 68 16.43 -6.75 -0.33
CA GLU A 68 17.17 -5.74 -1.08
C GLU A 68 16.99 -5.93 -2.59
N LYS A 69 16.77 -4.84 -3.31
CA LYS A 69 16.79 -4.81 -4.77
C LYS A 69 17.54 -3.59 -5.27
N SER A 70 18.60 -3.83 -6.03
CA SER A 70 19.44 -2.80 -6.66
C SER A 70 19.06 -2.57 -8.13
N GLY A 71 19.55 -1.47 -8.71
CA GLY A 71 19.30 -1.08 -10.09
C GLY A 71 17.87 -0.57 -10.34
N VAL A 72 17.21 -0.04 -9.31
CA VAL A 72 15.84 0.48 -9.40
C VAL A 72 15.77 1.94 -8.99
N ASN A 73 15.03 2.76 -9.73
CA ASN A 73 14.76 4.15 -9.40
C ASN A 73 13.26 4.31 -9.14
N LEU A 74 12.89 4.35 -7.86
CA LEU A 74 11.50 4.30 -7.43
C LEU A 74 11.01 5.66 -6.96
N ASN A 75 9.75 5.94 -7.23
CA ASN A 75 9.07 7.15 -6.76
C ASN A 75 8.29 6.89 -5.48
N PHE A 76 7.62 5.73 -5.40
CA PHE A 76 6.84 5.35 -4.24
C PHE A 76 7.12 3.90 -3.85
N ILE A 77 7.01 3.64 -2.54
CA ILE A 77 7.04 2.32 -1.95
C ILE A 77 5.93 2.22 -0.91
N LYS A 78 5.46 1.01 -0.64
CA LYS A 78 4.51 0.72 0.41
C LYS A 78 4.72 -0.71 0.91
N LEU A 79 4.72 -0.90 2.21
CA LEU A 79 4.62 -2.21 2.85
C LEU A 79 3.14 -2.57 3.07
N SER A 80 2.82 -3.84 2.88
CA SER A 80 1.57 -4.39 3.41
C SER A 80 1.57 -4.34 4.96
N PRO A 81 0.42 -4.44 5.64
CA PRO A 81 0.31 -4.22 7.10
C PRO A 81 1.28 -5.01 7.97
N LYS A 82 1.60 -6.27 7.63
CA LYS A 82 2.58 -7.13 8.33
C LYS A 82 3.98 -7.09 7.69
N GLY A 83 4.17 -6.26 6.66
CA GLY A 83 5.43 -6.12 5.93
C GLY A 83 5.83 -7.32 5.09
N THR A 84 4.93 -8.26 4.81
CA THR A 84 5.25 -9.46 4.00
C THR A 84 5.38 -9.15 2.51
N ILE A 85 4.67 -8.12 2.02
CA ILE A 85 4.67 -7.67 0.64
C ILE A 85 5.20 -6.25 0.55
N LEU A 86 6.10 -6.03 -0.41
CA LEU A 86 6.59 -4.71 -0.80
C LEU A 86 5.98 -4.33 -2.15
N ALA A 87 5.19 -3.27 -2.18
CA ALA A 87 4.74 -2.60 -3.40
C ALA A 87 5.70 -1.48 -3.76
N THR A 88 6.11 -1.43 -5.03
CA THR A 88 6.97 -0.35 -5.55
C THR A 88 6.36 0.27 -6.79
N TRP A 89 6.55 1.57 -6.98
CA TRP A 89 6.09 2.27 -8.17
C TRP A 89 7.09 3.30 -8.68
N HIS A 90 7.16 3.41 -9.99
CA HIS A 90 7.97 4.42 -10.69
C HIS A 90 7.18 5.04 -11.86
N HIS A 91 7.65 6.19 -12.35
CA HIS A 91 7.09 6.74 -13.60
C HIS A 91 7.48 5.86 -14.79
N LEU A 92 6.52 5.58 -15.66
CA LEU A 92 6.81 5.00 -16.97
C LEU A 92 7.56 6.02 -17.82
N SER A 93 8.66 5.58 -18.43
CA SER A 93 9.33 6.28 -19.54
C SER A 93 8.94 5.63 -20.87
N THR A 94 9.16 6.33 -21.98
CA THR A 94 8.91 5.84 -23.35
C THR A 94 9.72 4.57 -23.69
N SER A 95 10.79 4.29 -22.96
CA SER A 95 11.67 3.12 -23.12
C SER A 95 11.44 2.02 -22.07
N SER A 96 10.56 2.23 -21.09
CA SER A 96 10.34 1.30 -19.99
C SER A 96 9.36 0.18 -20.33
N ALA A 97 9.52 -0.97 -19.68
CA ALA A 97 8.53 -2.04 -19.67
C ALA A 97 7.15 -1.49 -19.25
N PRO A 98 6.03 -2.06 -19.72
CA PRO A 98 4.70 -1.49 -19.49
C PRO A 98 4.26 -1.51 -18.01
N ASN A 99 5.00 -2.22 -17.16
CA ASN A 99 4.70 -2.43 -15.76
C ASN A 99 5.53 -1.52 -14.87
N ASN A 100 4.87 -0.60 -14.19
CA ASN A 100 5.50 0.31 -13.25
C ASN A 100 5.15 0.08 -11.79
N LEU A 101 4.03 -0.59 -11.51
CA LEU A 101 3.70 -1.12 -10.19
C LEU A 101 4.25 -2.55 -10.09
N ASN A 102 5.09 -2.84 -9.10
CA ASN A 102 5.62 -4.18 -8.86
C ASN A 102 5.34 -4.59 -7.42
N LEU A 103 4.99 -5.86 -7.23
CA LEU A 103 4.81 -6.48 -5.92
C LEU A 103 5.89 -7.53 -5.71
N TYR A 104 6.51 -7.52 -4.53
CA TYR A 104 7.53 -8.48 -4.12
C TYR A 104 7.14 -9.11 -2.80
N ASN A 105 7.45 -10.39 -2.63
CA ASN A 105 7.46 -11.00 -1.32
C ASN A 105 8.80 -10.64 -0.65
N VAL A 106 8.72 -10.03 0.53
CA VAL A 106 9.88 -9.51 1.26
C VAL A 106 10.80 -10.65 1.71
N PHE A 107 10.24 -11.73 2.25
CA PHE A 107 11.04 -12.80 2.87
C PHE A 107 11.63 -13.79 1.87
N THR A 108 10.87 -14.12 0.82
CA THR A 108 11.39 -14.97 -0.27
C THR A 108 12.20 -14.17 -1.29
N GLN A 109 12.16 -12.83 -1.21
CA GLN A 109 12.79 -11.90 -2.15
C GLN A 109 12.35 -12.11 -3.60
N THR A 110 11.18 -12.68 -3.82
CA THR A 110 10.66 -12.99 -5.15
C THR A 110 9.80 -11.85 -5.69
N HIS A 111 9.91 -11.60 -7.00
CA HIS A 111 8.96 -10.77 -7.72
C HIS A 111 7.68 -11.56 -7.94
N LEU A 112 6.55 -11.04 -7.45
CA LEU A 112 5.26 -11.72 -7.55
C LEU A 112 4.54 -11.33 -8.84
N ILE A 113 4.46 -10.04 -9.13
CA ILE A 113 3.81 -9.53 -10.33
C ILE A 113 4.25 -8.11 -10.65
N GLY A 114 4.28 -7.79 -11.95
CA GLY A 114 4.36 -6.43 -12.47
C GLY A 114 3.03 -6.04 -13.13
N MET A 115 2.58 -4.82 -12.89
CA MET A 115 1.31 -4.30 -13.40
C MET A 115 1.46 -2.87 -13.92
N ALA A 116 0.72 -2.53 -14.99
CA ALA A 116 0.64 -1.17 -15.50
C ALA A 116 -0.28 -0.30 -14.61
N GLN A 117 0.22 0.84 -14.14
CA GLN A 117 -0.49 1.79 -13.28
C GLN A 117 -0.10 3.22 -13.68
N LYS A 118 -0.79 3.77 -14.68
CA LYS A 118 -0.45 5.06 -15.30
C LYS A 118 -0.63 6.25 -14.35
N LYS A 119 -1.69 6.24 -13.53
CA LYS A 119 -2.00 7.35 -12.62
C LYS A 119 -1.20 7.17 -11.31
N PRO A 120 -0.42 8.18 -10.88
CA PRO A 120 0.23 8.18 -9.57
C PRO A 120 -0.77 8.17 -8.42
N SER A 121 -1.93 8.80 -8.61
CA SER A 121 -3.03 8.70 -7.67
C SER A 121 -3.52 7.25 -7.61
N ARG A 122 -3.59 6.72 -6.38
CA ARG A 122 -3.98 5.32 -6.12
C ARG A 122 -3.09 4.30 -6.83
N TRP A 123 -1.80 4.61 -6.89
CA TRP A 123 -0.82 3.69 -7.43
C TRP A 123 -0.77 2.38 -6.62
N CYS A 124 -1.01 2.47 -5.31
CA CYS A 124 -0.82 1.39 -4.36
C CYS A 124 -2.10 0.55 -4.20
N PRO A 125 -2.02 -0.79 -4.25
CA PRO A 125 -3.06 -1.66 -3.71
C PRO A 125 -3.23 -1.47 -2.19
N HIS A 126 -4.36 -1.88 -1.64
CA HIS A 126 -4.61 -1.86 -0.20
C HIS A 126 -4.86 -3.28 0.31
N TRP A 127 -4.29 -3.62 1.46
CA TRP A 127 -4.47 -4.91 2.11
C TRP A 127 -5.37 -4.77 3.33
N THR A 128 -6.04 -5.86 3.69
CA THR A 128 -6.58 -6.06 5.04
C THR A 128 -5.43 -6.20 6.05
N ASP A 129 -5.68 -5.89 7.32
CA ASP A 129 -4.65 -5.94 8.38
C ASP A 129 -4.03 -7.34 8.56
N ASP A 130 -4.80 -8.38 8.27
CA ASP A 130 -4.36 -9.77 8.28
C ASP A 130 -3.66 -10.21 6.97
N GLU A 131 -3.65 -9.35 5.95
CA GLU A 131 -3.12 -9.55 4.60
C GLU A 131 -3.80 -10.67 3.78
N SER A 132 -4.95 -11.17 4.24
CA SER A 132 -5.69 -12.22 3.53
C SER A 132 -6.34 -11.70 2.24
N VAL A 133 -6.66 -10.41 2.16
CA VAL A 133 -7.26 -9.78 0.98
C VAL A 133 -6.48 -8.53 0.58
N CYS A 134 -6.15 -8.44 -0.70
CA CYS A 134 -5.59 -7.25 -1.34
C CYS A 134 -6.57 -6.70 -2.38
N VAL A 135 -6.77 -5.39 -2.39
CA VAL A 135 -7.67 -4.69 -3.31
C VAL A 135 -6.88 -3.74 -4.18
N ARG A 136 -7.10 -3.84 -5.48
CA ARG A 136 -6.56 -2.91 -6.46
C ARG A 136 -7.69 -2.13 -7.12
N HIS A 137 -7.56 -0.81 -7.12
CA HIS A 137 -8.47 0.07 -7.86
C HIS A 137 -7.92 0.36 -9.25
N LEU A 138 -8.63 -0.09 -10.29
CA LEU A 138 -8.23 0.08 -11.67
C LEU A 138 -9.46 0.43 -12.52
N ASN A 139 -9.39 1.52 -13.28
CA ASN A 139 -10.45 1.94 -14.20
C ASN A 139 -11.86 2.01 -13.57
N MET A 140 -11.97 2.53 -12.35
CA MET A 140 -13.23 2.62 -11.59
C MET A 140 -13.80 1.26 -11.13
N GLU A 141 -12.99 0.21 -11.19
CA GLU A 141 -13.33 -1.13 -10.70
C GLU A 141 -12.42 -1.51 -9.53
N LEU A 142 -12.93 -2.36 -8.65
CA LEU A 142 -12.14 -2.97 -7.57
C LEU A 142 -11.90 -4.44 -7.89
N ASN A 143 -10.63 -4.81 -7.97
CA ASN A 143 -10.17 -6.20 -8.14
C ASN A 143 -9.60 -6.69 -6.81
N PHE A 144 -10.13 -7.81 -6.31
CA PHE A 144 -9.76 -8.39 -5.04
C PHE A 144 -8.93 -9.65 -5.27
N TYR A 145 -7.80 -9.74 -4.60
CA TYR A 145 -6.87 -10.86 -4.63
C TYR A 145 -6.83 -11.50 -3.23
N SER A 146 -6.75 -12.82 -3.19
CA SER A 146 -6.73 -13.58 -1.94
C SER A 146 -5.34 -14.16 -1.69
N ASP A 147 -4.92 -14.16 -0.43
CA ASP A 147 -3.70 -14.82 0.04
C ASP A 147 -2.44 -14.40 -0.72
N ASN A 148 -2.40 -13.13 -1.17
CA ASN A 148 -1.31 -12.57 -1.98
C ASN A 148 -1.03 -13.33 -3.30
N HIS A 149 -2.02 -14.03 -3.86
CA HIS A 149 -1.96 -14.58 -5.22
C HIS A 149 -2.48 -13.56 -6.23
N PHE A 150 -1.59 -13.02 -7.06
CA PHE A 150 -1.90 -11.87 -7.92
C PHE A 150 -2.15 -12.21 -9.40
N GLU A 151 -2.02 -13.47 -9.81
CA GLU A 151 -2.22 -13.89 -11.20
C GLU A 151 -3.65 -13.65 -11.69
N ARG A 152 -4.64 -13.89 -10.82
CA ARG A 152 -6.05 -13.69 -11.11
C ARG A 152 -6.76 -13.15 -9.87
N TYR A 153 -7.64 -12.17 -10.06
CA TYR A 153 -8.50 -11.68 -8.98
C TYR A 153 -9.53 -12.77 -8.60
N ALA A 154 -9.73 -12.96 -7.30
CA ALA A 154 -10.75 -13.85 -6.76
C ALA A 154 -12.16 -13.25 -6.91
N HIS A 155 -12.28 -11.93 -6.72
CA HIS A 155 -13.54 -11.21 -6.87
C HIS A 155 -13.33 -9.87 -7.58
N ARG A 156 -14.38 -9.37 -8.24
CA ARG A 156 -14.36 -8.09 -8.95
C ARG A 156 -15.66 -7.33 -8.75
N MET A 157 -15.55 -6.04 -8.46
CA MET A 157 -16.66 -5.11 -8.40
C MET A 157 -16.55 -4.10 -9.54
N CYS A 158 -17.32 -4.32 -10.61
CA CYS A 158 -17.30 -3.48 -11.82
C CYS A 158 -18.55 -2.60 -12.00
N SER A 159 -19.71 -3.04 -11.51
CA SER A 159 -21.02 -2.43 -11.81
C SER A 159 -21.24 -1.02 -11.25
N GLN A 160 -20.37 -0.55 -10.35
CA GLN A 160 -20.62 0.65 -9.55
C GLN A 160 -19.83 1.88 -9.98
N LYS A 161 -18.92 1.78 -10.95
CA LYS A 161 -17.99 2.88 -11.32
C LYS A 161 -17.40 3.55 -10.07
N VAL A 162 -16.76 2.74 -9.24
CA VAL A 162 -16.24 3.14 -7.93
C VAL A 162 -15.23 4.27 -8.11
N ALA A 163 -15.61 5.45 -7.65
CA ALA A 163 -14.80 6.65 -7.72
C ALA A 163 -13.84 6.75 -6.56
N ASN A 164 -14.11 6.17 -5.39
CA ASN A 164 -13.16 5.97 -4.28
C ASN A 164 -13.60 4.81 -3.39
N TYR A 165 -12.70 4.27 -2.57
CA TYR A 165 -13.05 3.21 -1.64
C TYR A 165 -12.23 3.24 -0.35
N SER A 166 -12.73 2.57 0.66
CA SER A 166 -12.01 2.18 1.87
C SER A 166 -12.42 0.76 2.24
N MET A 167 -11.51 0.01 2.84
CA MET A 167 -11.75 -1.35 3.29
C MET A 167 -11.27 -1.49 4.73
N VAL A 168 -12.03 -2.22 5.54
CA VAL A 168 -11.72 -2.49 6.95
C VAL A 168 -12.04 -3.93 7.29
N THR A 169 -11.31 -4.48 8.27
CA THR A 169 -11.63 -5.77 8.88
C THR A 169 -12.29 -5.50 10.24
N ASN A 170 -13.45 -6.11 10.48
CA ASN A 170 -14.03 -6.13 11.82
C ASN A 170 -13.25 -7.13 12.67
N SER A 171 -12.55 -6.64 13.70
CA SER A 171 -11.71 -7.46 14.57
C SER A 171 -12.47 -8.51 15.38
N GLY A 172 -13.75 -8.28 15.68
CA GLY A 172 -14.58 -9.23 16.44
C GLY A 172 -15.12 -10.37 15.59
N THR A 173 -15.42 -10.13 14.31
CA THR A 173 -16.03 -11.14 13.42
C THR A 173 -15.10 -11.67 12.33
N GLY A 174 -13.95 -11.03 12.11
CA GLY A 174 -13.05 -11.32 10.98
C GLY A 174 -13.61 -10.92 9.61
N CYS A 175 -14.81 -10.35 9.55
CA CYS A 175 -15.44 -9.98 8.28
C CYS A 175 -14.81 -8.71 7.72
N HIS A 176 -14.54 -8.69 6.41
CA HIS A 176 -14.09 -7.48 5.72
C HIS A 176 -15.28 -6.71 5.12
N TYR A 177 -15.22 -5.39 5.25
CA TYR A 177 -16.22 -4.48 4.71
C TYR A 177 -15.56 -3.48 3.78
N VAL A 178 -16.23 -3.18 2.67
CA VAL A 178 -15.75 -2.25 1.65
C VAL A 178 -16.77 -1.13 1.51
N ALA A 179 -16.36 0.09 1.81
CA ALA A 179 -17.12 1.30 1.54
C ALA A 179 -16.71 1.83 0.16
N CYS A 180 -17.67 1.97 -0.75
CA CYS A 180 -17.48 2.43 -2.11
C CYS A 180 -18.19 3.77 -2.32
N TYR A 181 -17.43 4.78 -2.72
CA TYR A 181 -17.96 6.06 -3.19
C TYR A 181 -18.15 6.03 -4.71
N THR A 182 -19.33 6.42 -5.18
CA THR A 182 -19.67 6.53 -6.61
C THR A 182 -20.18 7.93 -6.89
N VAL A 183 -19.59 8.60 -7.87
CA VAL A 183 -19.98 9.97 -8.26
C VAL A 183 -21.28 9.93 -9.06
N GLY A 184 -22.26 10.74 -8.65
CA GLY A 184 -23.49 10.94 -9.38
C GLY A 184 -23.25 11.58 -10.74
N VAL A 185 -24.03 11.20 -11.74
CA VAL A 185 -24.10 11.91 -13.02
C VAL A 185 -25.15 13.02 -12.94
N LYS A 186 -25.18 13.94 -13.91
CA LYS A 186 -26.09 15.10 -13.91
C LYS A 186 -27.54 14.68 -13.59
N GLY A 187 -28.10 15.28 -12.53
CA GLY A 187 -29.47 15.00 -12.05
C GLY A 187 -29.62 13.76 -11.15
N GLN A 188 -28.53 13.04 -10.89
CA GLN A 188 -28.49 11.87 -9.99
C GLN A 188 -27.58 12.14 -8.79
N PRO A 189 -27.91 11.62 -7.59
CA PRO A 189 -27.06 11.79 -6.42
C PRO A 189 -25.78 10.97 -6.52
N SER A 190 -24.75 11.38 -5.78
CA SER A 190 -23.61 10.52 -5.45
C SER A 190 -24.00 9.54 -4.34
N PHE A 191 -23.28 8.43 -4.22
CA PHE A 191 -23.55 7.42 -3.20
C PHE A 191 -22.28 6.98 -2.47
N VAL A 192 -22.43 6.70 -1.18
CA VAL A 192 -21.53 5.81 -0.44
C VAL A 192 -22.33 4.55 -0.12
N ARG A 193 -21.84 3.41 -0.59
CA ARG A 193 -22.42 2.09 -0.34
C ARG A 193 -21.41 1.20 0.37
N ILE A 194 -21.84 0.45 1.36
CA ILE A 194 -20.99 -0.49 2.09
C ILE A 194 -21.42 -1.90 1.72
N TYR A 195 -20.44 -2.77 1.45
CA TYR A 195 -20.61 -4.19 1.16
C TYR A 195 -19.78 -5.01 2.12
N GLN A 196 -20.24 -6.22 2.45
CA GLN A 196 -19.41 -7.22 3.10
C GLN A 196 -18.68 -8.03 2.01
N PHE A 197 -17.36 -8.13 2.07
CA PHE A 197 -16.61 -8.99 1.17
C PHE A 197 -16.93 -10.47 1.45
N PRO A 198 -17.05 -11.34 0.42
CA PRO A 198 -16.98 -11.07 -1.02
C PRO A 198 -18.36 -10.80 -1.67
N ARG A 199 -19.39 -10.48 -0.89
CA ARG A 199 -20.78 -10.38 -1.34
C ARG A 199 -21.04 -9.02 -2.01
N PHE A 200 -20.82 -8.97 -3.32
CA PHE A 200 -20.98 -7.73 -4.12
C PHE A 200 -22.22 -7.68 -5.00
N ASP A 201 -22.86 -8.83 -5.24
CA ASP A 201 -24.03 -8.94 -6.13
C ASP A 201 -25.36 -8.68 -5.40
N GLY A 202 -25.30 -8.46 -4.08
CA GLY A 202 -26.46 -8.21 -3.22
C GLY A 202 -26.73 -6.74 -2.93
N ILE A 203 -27.77 -6.50 -2.14
CA ILE A 203 -28.08 -5.17 -1.60
C ILE A 203 -26.95 -4.74 -0.66
N ALA A 204 -26.47 -3.51 -0.83
CA ALA A 204 -25.49 -2.91 0.07
C ALA A 204 -25.99 -2.97 1.53
N ILE A 205 -25.11 -3.33 2.47
CA ILE A 205 -25.48 -3.40 3.90
C ILE A 205 -25.83 -2.02 4.46
N ALA A 206 -25.28 -0.96 3.85
CA ALA A 206 -25.63 0.41 4.12
C ALA A 206 -25.51 1.22 2.83
N ASN A 207 -26.38 2.20 2.66
CA ASN A 207 -26.41 3.08 1.50
C ASN A 207 -26.77 4.50 1.93
N LYS A 208 -25.92 5.46 1.58
CA LYS A 208 -26.16 6.90 1.80
C LYS A 208 -26.02 7.66 0.49
N SER A 209 -27.05 8.42 0.14
CA SER A 209 -27.07 9.30 -1.04
C SER A 209 -26.72 10.75 -0.67
N PHE A 210 -26.09 11.46 -1.59
CA PHE A 210 -25.71 12.87 -1.45
C PHE A 210 -26.16 13.65 -2.69
N TYR A 211 -26.91 14.73 -2.49
CA TYR A 211 -27.30 15.66 -3.56
C TYR A 211 -26.41 16.91 -3.48
N LYS A 212 -25.93 17.40 -4.64
CA LYS A 212 -25.00 18.55 -4.73
C LYS A 212 -23.72 18.32 -3.91
N ALA A 213 -23.04 17.20 -4.16
CA ALA A 213 -21.85 16.78 -3.41
C ALA A 213 -20.53 17.19 -4.08
N ASP A 214 -20.61 18.21 -4.94
CA ASP A 214 -19.52 18.87 -5.66
C ASP A 214 -18.51 19.51 -4.69
#